data_AF-A0A945BYM5-F1
#
_entry.id   AF-A0A945BYM5-F1
#
_cell.length_a   1.000
_cell.length_b   1.000
_cell.length_c   1.000
_cell.angle_alpha   90.00
_cell.angle_beta   90.00
_cell.angle_gamma   90.00
#
_symmetry.space_group_name_H-M   'P 1'
#
loop_
_entity.id
_entity.type
_entity.pdbx_description
1 polymer ?
#
loop_
_entity_poly.entity_id
_entity_poly.type
_entity_poly.pdbx_seq_one_letter_code
_entity_poly.pdbx_strand_id
1 'polypeptide(L)'
;MIRTYLFLFLISLSSLSYANYLEDWTDEDLCRWMDAALIPEHISQEIYTRKIVCFNDSEAIELTSQATYISENGTVFPSPKASAKANMGGGLRFKFTYKITL
;
A
#
# COMPACT_ATOMS: atom_id res chain seq x y z
N MET A 1 -10.59 -40.98 26.38
CA MET A 1 -9.98 -39.94 27.23
C MET A 1 -8.88 -39.13 26.52
N ILE A 2 -8.02 -39.72 25.68
CA ILE A 2 -6.94 -38.97 25.00
C ILE A 2 -7.42 -37.83 24.06
N ARG A 3 -8.58 -38.02 23.40
CA ARG A 3 -9.15 -37.07 22.43
C ARG A 3 -9.55 -35.73 23.05
N THR A 4 -10.09 -35.75 24.27
CA THR A 4 -10.49 -34.54 25.00
C THR A 4 -9.27 -33.77 25.50
N TYR A 5 -8.21 -34.45 25.93
CA TYR A 5 -6.94 -33.81 26.31
C TYR A 5 -6.23 -33.13 25.13
N LEU A 6 -6.25 -33.74 23.95
CA LEU A 6 -5.73 -33.14 22.73
C LEU A 6 -6.47 -31.85 22.36
N PHE A 7 -7.79 -31.84 22.47
CA PHE A 7 -8.59 -30.64 22.20
C PHE A 7 -8.28 -29.50 23.17
N LEU A 8 -8.16 -29.79 24.46
CA LEU A 8 -7.81 -28.79 25.47
C LEU A 8 -6.39 -28.22 25.25
N PHE A 9 -5.45 -29.08 24.85
CA PHE A 9 -4.10 -28.65 24.49
C PHE A 9 -4.11 -27.69 23.29
N LEU A 10 -4.85 -28.01 22.22
CA LEU A 10 -4.94 -27.14 21.05
C LEU A 10 -5.58 -25.77 21.36
N ILE A 11 -6.59 -25.71 22.22
CA ILE A 11 -7.21 -24.45 22.66
C ILE A 11 -6.23 -23.63 23.53
N SER A 12 -5.38 -24.29 24.31
CA SER A 12 -4.34 -23.58 25.07
C SER A 12 -3.21 -23.01 24.20
N LEU A 13 -3.04 -23.55 22.97
CA LEU A 13 -2.06 -23.07 22.00
C LEU A 13 -2.59 -21.94 21.10
N SER A 14 -3.89 -21.66 21.10
CA SER A 14 -4.42 -20.49 20.40
C SER A 14 -4.11 -19.22 21.20
N SER A 15 -2.98 -18.59 20.89
CA SER A 15 -2.68 -17.23 21.35
C SER A 15 -3.76 -16.27 20.85
N LEU A 16 -4.36 -15.50 21.76
CA LEU A 16 -5.20 -14.37 21.41
C LEU A 16 -4.27 -13.32 20.79
N SER A 17 -4.31 -13.17 19.46
CA SER A 17 -3.63 -12.06 18.80
C SER A 17 -4.47 -10.80 18.98
N TYR A 18 -3.94 -9.83 19.72
CA TYR A 18 -4.48 -8.49 19.78
C TYR A 18 -3.66 -7.62 18.81
N ALA A 19 -4.16 -7.47 17.59
CA ALA A 19 -3.59 -6.54 16.61
C ALA A 19 -4.43 -5.26 16.67
N ASN A 20 -3.80 -4.14 17.01
CA ASN A 20 -4.43 -2.85 16.79
C ASN A 20 -4.59 -2.66 15.28
N TYR A 21 -5.85 -2.60 14.83
CA TYR A 21 -6.27 -2.78 13.44
C TYR A 21 -5.62 -1.82 12.42
N LEU A 22 -5.09 -0.67 12.88
CA LEU A 22 -4.45 0.35 12.04
C LEU A 22 -3.10 0.87 12.58
N GLU A 23 -2.57 0.34 13.69
CA GLU A 23 -1.29 0.83 14.23
C GLU A 23 -0.12 0.59 13.27
N ASP A 24 -0.11 -0.56 12.60
CA ASP A 24 0.97 -0.95 11.68
C ASP A 24 0.88 -0.26 10.29
N TRP A 25 -0.14 0.56 10.05
CA TRP A 25 -0.32 1.25 8.77
C TRP A 25 0.58 2.47 8.67
N THR A 26 1.24 2.61 7.53
CA THR A 26 2.06 3.80 7.22
C THR A 26 1.17 4.98 6.84
N ASP A 27 1.71 6.20 6.96
CA ASP A 27 0.99 7.42 6.57
C ASP A 27 0.58 7.39 5.10
N GLU A 28 1.41 6.81 4.23
CA GLU A 28 1.12 6.61 2.80
C GLU A 28 -0.09 5.68 2.59
N ASP A 29 -0.16 4.58 3.33
CA ASP A 29 -1.27 3.62 3.24
C ASP A 29 -2.60 4.25 3.69
N LEU A 30 -2.54 5.11 4.71
CA LEU A 30 -3.69 5.90 5.16
C LEU A 30 -4.05 7.00 4.15
N CYS A 31 -3.05 7.64 3.54
CA CYS A 31 -3.28 8.67 2.51
C CYS A 31 -3.94 8.12 1.26
N ARG A 32 -3.62 6.88 0.85
CA ARG A 32 -4.29 6.23 -0.29
C ARG A 32 -5.80 6.03 -0.08
N TRP A 33 -6.29 6.05 1.16
CA TRP A 33 -7.72 6.05 1.43
C TRP A 33 -8.39 7.39 1.17
N MET A 34 -7.66 8.50 1.16
CA MET A 34 -8.24 9.82 0.88
C MET A 34 -8.77 9.95 -0.55
N ASP A 35 -8.25 9.17 -1.49
CA ASP A 35 -8.72 9.13 -2.88
C ASP A 35 -9.90 8.18 -3.10
N ALA A 36 -10.31 7.42 -2.07
CA ALA A 36 -11.44 6.50 -2.18
C ALA A 36 -12.77 7.28 -2.23
N ALA A 37 -13.70 6.83 -3.07
CA ALA A 37 -15.03 7.46 -3.18
C ALA A 37 -15.80 7.49 -1.84
N LEU A 38 -15.53 6.54 -0.95
CA LEU A 38 -16.09 6.45 0.40
C LEU A 38 -15.01 5.97 1.36
N ILE A 39 -14.74 6.76 2.40
CA ILE A 39 -13.74 6.46 3.42
C ILE A 39 -14.44 5.85 4.64
N PRO A 40 -14.05 4.67 5.12
CA PRO A 40 -14.56 4.10 6.36
C PRO A 40 -14.27 5.02 7.57
N GLU A 41 -15.25 5.19 8.45
CA GLU A 41 -15.17 6.15 9.57
C GLU A 41 -14.01 5.88 10.54
N HIS A 42 -13.68 4.62 10.79
CA HIS A 42 -12.55 4.28 11.65
C HIS A 42 -11.19 4.66 11.04
N ILE A 43 -11.08 4.71 9.71
CA ILE A 43 -9.85 5.14 9.00
C ILE A 43 -9.75 6.66 9.01
N SER A 44 -10.85 7.36 8.74
CA SER A 44 -10.86 8.84 8.76
C SER A 44 -10.59 9.38 10.17
N GLN A 45 -11.10 8.72 11.21
CA GLN A 45 -10.79 9.03 12.61
C GLN A 45 -9.30 8.87 12.90
N GLU A 46 -8.67 7.80 12.40
CA GLU A 46 -7.23 7.58 12.56
C GLU A 46 -6.40 8.68 11.87
N ILE A 47 -6.70 8.97 10.60
CA ILE A 47 -6.06 10.04 9.83
C ILE A 47 -6.13 11.38 10.59
N TYR A 48 -7.31 11.71 11.14
CA TYR A 48 -7.49 12.92 11.92
C TYR A 48 -6.73 12.90 13.25
N THR A 49 -6.73 11.76 13.94
CA THR A 49 -6.07 11.58 15.24
C THR A 49 -4.55 11.73 15.11
N ARG A 50 -3.97 11.13 14.06
CA ARG A 50 -2.53 11.26 13.74
C ARG A 50 -2.17 12.58 13.05
N LYS A 51 -3.17 13.37 12.62
CA LYS A 51 -2.99 14.63 11.87
C LYS A 51 -2.13 14.44 10.63
N ILE A 52 -2.39 13.37 9.88
CA ILE A 52 -1.62 13.04 8.67
C ILE A 52 -1.94 14.07 7.58
N VAL A 53 -0.90 14.54 6.89
CA VAL A 53 -1.02 15.46 5.75
C VAL A 53 -0.68 14.66 4.49
N CYS A 54 -1.70 14.45 3.65
CA CYS A 54 -1.53 13.74 2.39
C CYS A 54 -1.28 14.73 1.27
N PHE A 55 -0.13 14.60 0.62
CA PHE A 55 0.19 15.37 -0.57
C PHE A 55 -0.31 14.62 -1.78
N ASN A 56 -1.03 15.31 -2.66
CA ASN A 56 -1.43 14.73 -3.93
C ASN A 56 -0.25 14.88 -4.90
N ASP A 57 0.40 13.77 -5.26
CA ASP A 57 1.56 13.76 -6.16
C ASP A 57 1.26 14.43 -7.52
N SER A 58 -0.02 14.54 -7.88
CA SER A 58 -0.46 15.24 -9.10
C SER A 58 -0.03 16.71 -9.14
N GLU A 59 -0.04 17.43 -8.01
CA GLU A 59 0.38 18.84 -7.97
C GLU A 59 1.90 19.00 -8.08
N ALA A 60 2.67 18.06 -7.54
CA ALA A 60 4.13 18.07 -7.61
C ALA A 60 4.64 17.79 -9.04
N ILE A 61 3.93 16.95 -9.80
CA ILE A 61 4.27 16.64 -11.20
C ILE A 61 3.95 17.81 -12.11
N GLU A 62 2.84 18.53 -11.90
CA GLU A 62 2.50 19.72 -12.70
C GLU A 62 3.52 20.85 -12.52
N LEU A 63 3.92 21.16 -11.27
CA LEU A 63 4.96 22.15 -10.96
C LEU A 63 6.32 21.79 -11.60
N THR A 64 6.68 20.51 -11.60
CA THR A 64 7.94 20.04 -12.21
C THR A 64 7.86 20.07 -13.73
N SER A 65 6.71 19.74 -14.33
CA SER A 65 6.47 19.87 -15.77
C SER A 65 6.56 21.32 -16.22
N GLN A 66 6.08 22.26 -15.38
CA GLN A 66 6.09 23.69 -15.67
C GLN A 66 7.48 24.30 -15.68
N ALA A 67 8.30 23.90 -14.71
CA ALA A 67 9.70 24.30 -14.63
C ALA A 67 10.57 23.67 -15.74
N THR A 68 10.14 22.54 -16.32
CA THR A 68 10.91 21.83 -17.36
C THR A 68 10.70 22.42 -18.76
N TYR A 69 9.58 23.10 -19.05
CA TYR A 69 9.31 23.63 -20.40
C TYR A 69 9.83 25.04 -20.67
N ILE A 70 10.37 25.75 -19.66
CA ILE A 70 11.01 27.06 -19.85
C ILE A 70 12.52 26.88 -19.81
N SER A 71 13.08 26.37 -20.91
CA SER A 71 14.51 26.45 -21.19
C SER A 71 14.70 27.06 -22.57
N GLU A 72 14.83 28.38 -22.62
CA GLU A 72 15.13 29.12 -23.85
C GLU A 72 16.58 28.93 -24.32
N ASN A 73 17.44 28.21 -23.58
CA ASN A 73 18.85 28.07 -23.92
C ASN A 73 19.35 26.64 -23.61
N GLY A 74 19.50 25.84 -24.67
CA GLY A 74 19.79 24.42 -24.57
C GLY A 74 21.19 24.07 -24.04
N THR A 75 21.25 22.97 -23.30
CA THR A 75 22.35 21.99 -23.40
C THR A 75 21.75 20.60 -23.24
N VAL A 76 22.09 19.71 -24.17
CA VAL A 76 21.66 18.31 -24.24
C VAL A 76 21.98 17.61 -22.91
N PHE A 77 20.95 17.29 -22.13
CA PHE A 77 21.09 16.44 -20.96
C PHE A 77 21.22 14.99 -21.44
N PRO A 78 22.29 14.25 -21.09
CA PRO A 78 22.35 12.84 -21.41
C PRO A 78 21.21 12.13 -20.69
N SER A 79 20.36 11.46 -21.46
CA SER A 79 19.27 10.63 -20.95
C SER A 79 19.80 9.69 -19.85
N PRO A 80 19.09 9.53 -18.72
CA PRO A 80 19.50 8.60 -17.67
C PRO A 80 19.63 7.22 -18.31
N LYS A 81 20.85 6.65 -18.33
CA LYS A 81 21.03 5.26 -18.74
C LYS A 81 20.13 4.41 -17.87
N ALA A 82 19.27 3.61 -18.51
CA ALA A 82 18.41 2.65 -17.83
C ALA A 82 19.25 1.84 -16.84
N SER A 83 19.07 2.16 -15.55
CA SER A 83 19.79 1.48 -14.47
C SER A 83 19.29 0.06 -14.42
N ALA A 84 20.23 -0.85 -14.70
CA ALA A 84 20.25 -2.28 -14.42
C ALA A 84 18.90 -2.95 -14.16
N LYS A 85 18.53 -3.84 -15.11
CA LYS A 85 17.70 -5.03 -14.95
C LYS A 85 17.68 -5.52 -13.49
N ALA A 86 16.68 -5.10 -12.73
CA ALA A 86 16.33 -5.76 -11.48
C ALA A 86 15.90 -7.17 -11.87
N ASN A 87 16.68 -8.17 -11.49
CA ASN A 87 16.23 -9.55 -11.57
C ASN A 87 15.05 -9.68 -10.60
N MET A 88 13.83 -9.53 -11.10
CA MET A 88 12.62 -10.02 -10.43
C MET A 88 12.69 -11.54 -10.39
N GLY A 89 13.56 -12.06 -9.54
CA GLY A 89 13.67 -13.47 -9.20
C GLY A 89 12.47 -13.85 -8.35
N GLY A 90 11.36 -14.16 -9.01
CA GLY A 90 10.14 -14.65 -8.36
C GLY A 90 8.93 -13.76 -8.58
N GLY A 91 8.47 -13.66 -9.84
CA GLY A 91 7.14 -13.12 -10.12
C GLY A 91 6.07 -14.07 -9.57
N LEU A 92 5.19 -13.57 -8.69
CA LEU A 92 4.05 -14.32 -8.18
C LEU A 92 3.08 -14.62 -9.34
N ARG A 93 2.87 -15.90 -9.64
CA ARG A 93 1.90 -16.35 -10.64
C ARG A 93 0.58 -16.69 -9.96
N PHE A 94 -0.38 -15.78 -10.02
CA PHE A 94 -1.74 -16.03 -9.56
C PHE A 94 -2.57 -16.68 -10.68
N LYS A 95 -3.17 -17.84 -10.40
CA LYS A 95 -4.09 -18.53 -11.31
C LYS A 95 -5.47 -18.59 -10.67
N PHE A 96 -6.43 -17.86 -11.23
CA PHE A 96 -7.82 -17.92 -10.82
C PHE A 96 -8.59 -18.82 -11.78
N THR A 97 -9.25 -19.85 -11.23
CA THR A 97 -10.18 -20.69 -11.99
C THR A 97 -11.57 -20.36 -11.49
N TYR A 98 -12.42 -19.78 -12.35
CA TYR A 98 -13.80 -19.48 -12.01
C TYR A 98 -14.76 -20.17 -12.99
N LYS A 99 -15.92 -20.60 -12.48
CA LYS A 99 -17.00 -21.20 -13.26
C LYS A 99 -18.19 -20.26 -13.17
N ILE A 100 -18.55 -19.63 -14.29
CA ILE A 100 -19.79 -18.85 -14.38
C ILE A 100 -20.94 -19.83 -14.60
N THR A 101 -21.95 -19.76 -13.75
CA THR A 101 -23.28 -20.34 -13.98
C THR A 101 -24.23 -19.20 -14.30
N LEU A 102 -24.92 -19.34 -15.44
CA LEU A 102 -25.86 -18.40 -16.03
C LEU A 102 -27.26 -18.57 -15.43
#